data_AF-A0A9X1R1Q8-F1
#
_entry.id   AF-A0A9X1R1Q8-F1
#
_cell.length_a   1.000
_cell.length_b   1.000
_cell.length_c   1.000
_cell.angle_alpha   90.00
_cell.angle_beta   90.00
_cell.angle_gamma   90.00
#
_symmetry.space_group_name_H-M   'P 1'
#
loop_
_entity.id
_entity.type
_entity.pdbx_description
1 polymer ?
#
loop_
_entity_poly.entity_id
_entity_poly.type
_entity_poly.pdbx_seq_one_letter_code
_entity_poly.pdbx_strand_id
1 'polypeptide(L)'
;MEKLTDLINKPKNNIIGILTATLISWIIAMSTDLSPSSGHGGFIPLVFLPIIGIFFIGVYYVSRIFTKKYNWIISLFAIVYLLHFAIDFYLTENI
;
A
#
# COMPACT_ATOMS: atom_id res chain seq x y z
N MET A 1 2.78 -17.33 21.20
CA MET A 1 3.68 -16.46 20.41
C MET A 1 4.11 -17.13 19.11
N GLU A 2 4.51 -18.40 19.13
CA GLU A 2 4.88 -19.21 17.95
C GLU A 2 3.85 -19.17 16.80
N LYS A 3 2.56 -19.37 17.10
CA LYS A 3 1.47 -19.31 16.12
C LYS A 3 1.35 -17.99 15.35
N LEU A 4 1.62 -16.85 16.01
CA LEU A 4 1.54 -15.53 15.38
C LEU A 4 2.69 -15.35 14.38
N THR A 5 3.90 -15.73 14.80
CA THR A 5 5.10 -15.69 13.97
C THR A 5 4.94 -16.56 12.72
N ASP A 6 4.32 -17.73 12.86
CA ASP A 6 4.03 -18.61 11.73
C ASP A 6 2.99 -18.03 10.78
N LEU A 7 2.02 -17.26 11.29
CA LEU A 7 1.03 -16.58 10.46
C LEU A 7 1.64 -15.43 9.66
N ILE A 8 2.45 -14.55 10.27
CA ILE A 8 3.02 -13.38 9.59
C ILE A 8 4.12 -13.74 8.59
N ASN A 9 4.81 -14.87 8.76
CA ASN A 9 5.84 -15.30 7.80
C ASN A 9 5.25 -15.98 6.55
N LYS A 10 3.93 -16.28 6.52
CA LYS A 10 3.30 -16.88 5.36
C LYS A 10 3.23 -15.85 4.20
N PRO A 11 3.77 -16.18 3.01
CA PRO A 11 3.76 -15.26 1.87
C PRO A 11 2.36 -14.78 1.51
N LYS A 12 1.40 -15.71 1.51
CA LYS A 12 0.01 -15.41 1.21
C LYS A 12 -0.55 -14.29 2.10
N ASN A 13 -0.24 -14.30 3.39
CA ASN A 13 -0.74 -13.30 4.33
C ASN A 13 -0.12 -11.91 4.09
N ASN A 14 1.17 -11.86 3.77
CA ASN A 14 1.85 -10.61 3.48
C ASN A 14 1.35 -9.97 2.18
N ILE A 15 1.14 -10.77 1.13
CA ILE A 15 0.56 -10.30 -0.13
C ILE A 15 -0.88 -9.82 0.08
N ILE A 16 -1.70 -10.58 0.81
CA ILE A 16 -3.07 -10.16 1.15
C ILE A 16 -3.03 -8.84 1.92
N GLY A 17 -2.14 -8.68 2.90
CA GLY A 17 -1.99 -7.44 3.65
C GLY A 17 -1.67 -6.24 2.77
N ILE A 18 -0.72 -6.38 1.84
CA ILE A 18 -0.38 -5.32 0.88
C ILE A 18 -1.57 -4.98 -0.02
N LEU A 19 -2.27 -5.99 -0.54
CA LEU A 19 -3.45 -5.79 -1.40
C LEU A 19 -4.60 -5.11 -0.66
N THR A 20 -4.90 -5.56 0.57
CA THR A 20 -5.92 -4.96 1.42
C THR A 20 -5.57 -3.50 1.73
N ALA A 21 -4.33 -3.20 2.11
CA ALA A 21 -3.91 -1.83 2.35
C ALA A 21 -3.95 -0.99 1.08
N THR A 22 -3.59 -1.55 -0.08
CA THR A 22 -3.72 -0.88 -1.38
C THR A 22 -5.18 -0.50 -1.64
N LEU A 23 -6.12 -1.43 -1.46
CA LEU A 23 -7.54 -1.17 -1.66
C LEU A 23 -8.09 -0.11 -0.70
N ILE A 24 -7.77 -0.19 0.59
CA ILE A 24 -8.20 0.80 1.59
C ILE A 24 -7.64 2.18 1.24
N SER A 25 -6.33 2.25 0.97
CA SER A 25 -5.66 3.49 0.59
C SER A 25 -6.27 4.06 -0.70
N TRP A 26 -6.62 3.19 -1.64
CA TRP A 26 -7.23 3.58 -2.91
C TRP A 26 -8.62 4.18 -2.72
N ILE A 27 -9.45 3.58 -1.87
CA ILE A 27 -10.76 4.12 -1.50
C ILE A 27 -10.61 5.50 -0.86
N ILE A 28 -9.67 5.68 0.06
CA ILE A 28 -9.39 6.97 0.72
C ILE A 28 -8.99 8.01 -0.34
N ALA A 29 -7.99 7.72 -1.15
CA ALA A 29 -7.50 8.67 -2.14
C ALA A 29 -8.55 9.02 -3.21
N MET A 30 -9.42 8.06 -3.60
CA MET A 30 -10.53 8.30 -4.53
C MET A 30 -11.69 9.08 -3.92
N SER A 31 -11.75 9.22 -2.60
CA SER A 31 -12.77 10.02 -1.90
C SER A 31 -12.40 11.50 -1.77
N THR A 32 -11.24 11.89 -2.31
CA THR A 32 -10.74 13.27 -2.30
C THR A 32 -11.57 14.16 -3.23
N ASP A 33 -11.93 15.35 -2.77
CA ASP A 33 -12.68 16.33 -3.55
C ASP A 33 -11.71 17.24 -4.29
N LEU A 34 -11.39 16.86 -5.53
CA LEU A 34 -10.38 17.54 -6.32
C LEU A 34 -10.97 18.77 -7.01
N SER A 35 -10.29 19.91 -6.89
CA SER A 35 -10.66 21.15 -7.58
C SER A 35 -10.79 20.93 -9.10
N PRO A 36 -11.72 21.62 -9.79
CA PRO A 36 -11.78 21.65 -11.25
C PRO A 36 -10.46 22.10 -11.90
N SER A 37 -9.64 22.88 -11.19
CA SER A 37 -8.32 23.32 -11.66
C SER A 37 -7.28 22.20 -11.69
N SER A 38 -7.52 21.07 -11.03
CA SER A 38 -6.57 19.96 -10.94
C SER A 38 -6.38 19.24 -12.29
N GLY A 39 -7.31 19.40 -13.23
CA GLY A 39 -7.20 18.86 -14.59
C GLY A 39 -6.84 17.37 -14.61
N HIS A 40 -5.76 17.01 -15.30
CA HIS A 40 -5.27 15.62 -15.33
C HIS A 40 -4.66 15.14 -13.99
N GLY A 41 -4.37 16.03 -13.05
CA GLY A 41 -4.00 15.67 -11.68
C GLY A 41 -5.08 14.86 -10.97
N GLY A 42 -6.33 14.97 -11.42
CA GLY A 42 -7.47 14.14 -11.00
C GLY A 42 -7.24 12.63 -11.11
N PHE A 43 -6.32 12.19 -11.97
CA PHE A 43 -6.03 10.78 -12.20
C PHE A 43 -4.96 10.20 -11.25
N ILE A 44 -4.33 11.03 -10.41
CA ILE A 44 -3.26 10.57 -9.51
C ILE A 44 -3.75 9.43 -8.60
N PRO A 45 -4.88 9.53 -7.89
CA PRO A 45 -5.40 8.43 -7.07
C PRO A 45 -5.75 7.18 -7.87
N LEU A 46 -6.27 7.35 -9.09
CA LEU A 46 -6.69 6.25 -9.96
C LEU A 46 -5.51 5.37 -10.37
N VAL A 47 -4.37 5.98 -10.66
CA VAL A 47 -3.25 5.31 -11.32
C VAL A 47 -2.13 4.99 -10.34
N PHE A 48 -1.75 5.93 -9.47
CA PHE A 48 -0.52 5.78 -8.67
C PHE A 48 -0.66 4.75 -7.55
N LEU A 49 -1.79 4.72 -6.83
CA LEU A 49 -1.95 3.76 -5.72
C LEU A 49 -1.88 2.29 -6.15
N PRO A 50 -2.60 1.82 -7.18
CA PRO A 50 -2.46 0.44 -7.62
C PRO A 50 -1.04 0.13 -8.13
N ILE A 51 -0.38 1.09 -8.80
CA ILE A 51 1.02 0.93 -9.25
C ILE A 51 1.97 0.80 -8.06
N ILE A 52 1.85 1.65 -7.04
CA ILE A 52 2.66 1.58 -5.81
C ILE A 52 2.43 0.24 -5.10
N GLY A 53 1.18 -0.23 -5.03
CA GLY A 53 0.83 -1.54 -4.47
C GLY A 53 1.53 -2.69 -5.21
N ILE A 54 1.46 -2.71 -6.54
CA ILE A 54 2.16 -3.69 -7.39
C ILE A 54 3.68 -3.61 -7.21
N PHE A 55 4.23 -2.40 -7.14
CA PHE A 55 5.64 -2.17 -6.89
C PHE A 55 6.08 -2.81 -5.56
N PHE A 56 5.34 -2.58 -4.47
CA PHE A 56 5.66 -3.19 -3.17
C PHE A 56 5.52 -4.70 -3.16
N ILE A 57 4.58 -5.27 -3.93
CA ILE A 57 4.51 -6.72 -4.14
C ILE A 57 5.78 -7.23 -4.82
N GLY A 58 6.28 -6.52 -5.84
CA GLY A 58 7.56 -6.81 -6.48
C GLY A 58 8.72 -6.76 -5.50
N VAL A 59 8.84 -5.68 -4.73
CA VAL A 59 9.87 -5.51 -3.68
C VAL A 59 9.78 -6.62 -2.63
N TYR A 60 8.57 -7.01 -2.23
CA TYR A 60 8.34 -8.12 -1.32
C TYR A 60 8.91 -9.43 -1.89
N TYR A 61 8.58 -9.78 -3.14
CA TYR A 61 9.10 -11.01 -3.76
C TYR A 61 10.62 -10.98 -3.92
N VAL A 62 11.19 -9.86 -4.35
CA VAL A 62 12.65 -9.71 -4.48
C VAL A 62 13.33 -9.85 -3.12
N SER A 63 12.82 -9.18 -2.09
CA SER A 63 13.38 -9.29 -0.73
C SER A 63 13.32 -10.72 -0.20
N ARG A 64 12.27 -11.49 -0.55
CA ARG A 64 12.09 -12.87 -0.12
C ARG A 64 13.14 -13.83 -0.67
N ILE A 65 13.76 -13.48 -1.81
CA ILE A 65 14.89 -14.25 -2.38
C ILE A 65 16.08 -14.21 -1.41
N PHE A 66 16.35 -13.05 -0.80
CA PHE A 66 17.48 -12.84 0.10
C PHE A 66 17.16 -13.15 1.56
N THR A 67 15.95 -12.82 2.03
CA THR A 67 15.53 -12.97 3.42
C THR A 67 14.18 -13.68 3.52
N LYS A 68 14.21 -14.97 3.89
CA LYS A 68 12.99 -15.77 4.10
C LYS A 68 12.36 -15.52 5.47
N LYS A 69 13.18 -15.28 6.49
CA LYS A 69 12.78 -14.96 7.87
C LYS A 69 12.65 -13.43 8.01
N TYR A 70 11.60 -12.95 8.66
CA TYR A 70 11.30 -11.52 8.85
C TYR A 70 10.91 -10.71 7.60
N ASN A 71 10.65 -11.39 6.48
CA ASN A 71 10.24 -10.75 5.24
C ASN A 71 8.92 -9.96 5.36
N TRP A 72 8.11 -10.28 6.37
CA TRP A 72 6.88 -9.55 6.70
C TRP A 72 7.09 -8.07 7.04
N ILE A 73 8.31 -7.66 7.39
CA ILE A 73 8.65 -6.24 7.62
C ILE A 73 8.43 -5.41 6.35
N ILE A 74 8.72 -5.98 5.17
CA ILE A 74 8.51 -5.31 3.89
C ILE A 74 7.03 -5.07 3.62
N SER A 75 6.17 -6.05 3.92
CA SER A 75 4.72 -5.85 3.84
C SER A 75 4.22 -4.83 4.86
N LEU A 76 4.77 -4.80 6.06
CA LEU A 76 4.40 -3.78 7.06
C LEU A 76 4.77 -2.38 6.56
N PHE A 77 5.97 -2.20 6.01
CA PHE A 77 6.41 -0.94 5.44
C PHE A 77 5.53 -0.50 4.27
N ALA A 78 5.19 -1.43 3.37
CA ALA A 78 4.27 -1.18 2.26
C ALA A 78 2.89 -0.69 2.74
N ILE A 79 2.32 -1.35 3.76
CA ILE A 79 1.02 -0.99 4.34
C ILE A 79 1.07 0.43 4.91
N VAL A 80 2.08 0.74 5.72
CA VAL A 80 2.24 2.06 6.34
C VAL A 80 2.42 3.14 5.28
N TYR A 81 3.26 2.89 4.27
CA TYR A 81 3.50 3.85 3.19
C TYR A 81 2.25 4.13 2.36
N LEU A 82 1.51 3.09 1.95
CA LEU A 82 0.28 3.23 1.16
C LEU A 82 -0.77 4.04 1.91
N LEU A 83 -0.98 3.75 3.19
CA LEU A 83 -1.93 4.48 4.03
C LEU A 83 -1.48 5.93 4.24
N HIS A 84 -0.19 6.15 4.51
CA HIS A 84 0.38 7.49 4.66
C HIS A 84 0.13 8.32 3.39
N PHE A 85 0.48 7.78 2.22
CA PHE A 85 0.26 8.47 0.94
C PHE A 85 -1.21 8.83 0.73
N ALA A 86 -2.13 7.90 0.97
CA ALA A 86 -3.55 8.16 0.77
C ALA A 86 -4.11 9.21 1.73
N ILE A 87 -3.72 9.15 3.01
CA ILE A 87 -4.15 10.10 4.02
C ILE A 87 -3.58 11.48 3.72
N ASP A 88 -2.29 11.58 3.41
CA ASP A 88 -1.61 12.83 3.07
C ASP A 88 -2.24 13.48 1.83
N PHE A 89 -2.49 12.70 0.78
CA PHE A 89 -3.17 13.16 -0.43
C PHE A 89 -4.59 13.68 -0.12
N TYR A 90 -5.37 12.91 0.64
CA TYR A 90 -6.74 13.30 1.02
C TYR A 90 -6.75 14.60 1.84
N LEU A 91 -5.85 14.74 2.82
CA LEU A 91 -5.78 15.92 3.67
C LEU A 91 -5.29 17.15 2.92
N THR A 92 -4.32 16.99 2.02
CA THR A 92 -3.72 18.11 1.27
C THR A 92 -4.71 18.74 0.29
N GLU A 93 -5.60 17.94 -0.30
CA GLU A 93 -6.53 18.43 -1.32
C GLU A 93 -7.89 18.86 -0.73
N ASN A 94 -8.27 18.38 0.46
CA ASN A 94 -9.56 18.71 1.09
C ASN A 94 -9.50 19.80 2.18
N ILE A 95 -8.31 20.23 2.62
CA ILE A 95 -8.11 21.27 3.65
C ILE A 95 -7.52 22.51 3.01
#